data_AF-A0A522A257-F1
#
_entry.id   AF-A0A522A257-F1
#
_cell.length_a   1.000
_cell.length_b   1.000
_cell.length_c   1.000
_cell.angle_alpha   90.00
_cell.angle_beta   90.00
_cell.angle_gamma   90.00
#
_symmetry.space_group_name_H-M   'P 1'
#
loop_
_entity.id
_entity.type
_entity.pdbx_description
1 polymer ?
#
loop_
_entity_poly.entity_id
_entity_poly.type
_entity_poly.pdbx_seq_one_letter_code
_entity_poly.pdbx_strand_id
1 'polypeptide(L)'
;MAKYKIAWLPGDGIGVDVLDAARIVLEKTQLDAEYIPGDIGWEFWCKEGDAFPARTVELLKNVDAAMFGAITSKPVKAANAELAPALQGKGL
;
A
#
# COMPACT_ATOMS: atom_id res chain seq x y z
N MET A 1 -9.19 -17.43 -15.72
CA MET A 1 -8.38 -16.82 -14.64
C MET A 1 -7.18 -16.18 -15.30
N ALA A 2 -6.79 -14.98 -14.87
CA ALA A 2 -5.56 -14.37 -15.37
C ALA A 2 -4.36 -15.25 -15.01
N LYS A 3 -3.31 -15.24 -15.85
CA LYS A 3 -2.12 -16.06 -15.62
C LYS A 3 -1.35 -15.63 -14.37
N TYR A 4 -1.31 -14.34 -14.07
CA TYR A 4 -0.60 -13.78 -12.93
C TYR A 4 -1.53 -13.00 -12.00
N LYS A 5 -1.19 -12.97 -10.71
CA LYS A 5 -1.78 -12.09 -9.71
C LYS A 5 -0.73 -11.10 -9.22
N ILE A 6 -1.03 -9.83 -9.32
CA ILE A 6 -0.13 -8.74 -8.90
C ILE A 6 -0.84 -7.92 -7.83
N ALA A 7 -0.28 -7.86 -6.63
CA ALA A 7 -0.77 -6.92 -5.62
C ALA A 7 -0.48 -5.48 -6.06
N TRP A 8 -1.47 -4.60 -5.94
CA TRP A 8 -1.39 -3.20 -6.31
C TRP A 8 -1.46 -2.34 -5.05
N LEU A 9 -0.31 -1.80 -4.65
CA LEU A 9 -0.08 -1.10 -3.39
C LEU A 9 0.34 0.34 -3.69
N PRO A 10 -0.60 1.27 -3.96
CA PRO A 10 -0.32 2.63 -4.46
C PRO A 10 0.53 3.49 -3.52
N GLY A 11 0.48 3.21 -2.21
CA GLY A 11 1.20 4.00 -1.21
C GLY A 11 0.60 5.40 -1.04
N ASP A 12 1.47 6.39 -0.84
CA ASP A 12 1.10 7.76 -0.53
C ASP A 12 1.77 8.76 -1.47
N GLY A 13 1.20 9.97 -1.55
CA GLY A 13 1.79 11.09 -2.29
C GLY A 13 2.13 10.70 -3.73
N ILE A 14 3.39 10.92 -4.13
CA ILE A 14 3.87 10.63 -5.50
C ILE A 14 3.79 9.14 -5.87
N GLY A 15 3.70 8.24 -4.88
CA GLY A 15 3.54 6.80 -5.14
C GLY A 15 2.27 6.50 -5.94
N VAL A 16 1.18 7.20 -5.63
CA VAL A 16 -0.12 7.03 -6.30
C VAL A 16 -0.01 7.43 -7.77
N ASP A 17 0.50 8.63 -8.05
CA ASP A 17 0.64 9.16 -9.42
C ASP A 17 1.57 8.27 -10.27
N VAL A 18 2.67 7.78 -9.69
CA VAL A 18 3.62 6.89 -10.36
C VAL A 18 2.97 5.55 -10.70
N LEU A 19 2.20 4.97 -9.77
CA LEU A 19 1.50 3.71 -10.03
C LEU A 19 0.39 3.91 -11.07
N ASP A 20 -0.37 4.99 -11.01
CA ASP A 20 -1.38 5.32 -12.03
C ASP A 20 -0.75 5.46 -13.43
N ALA A 21 0.42 6.09 -13.53
CA ALA A 21 1.16 6.15 -14.78
C ALA A 21 1.65 4.76 -15.24
N ALA A 22 2.15 3.93 -14.32
CA ALA A 22 2.56 2.57 -14.61
C ALA A 22 1.38 1.71 -15.09
N ARG A 23 0.18 1.94 -14.56
CA ARG A 23 -1.04 1.23 -14.96
C ARG A 23 -1.33 1.43 -16.44
N ILE A 24 -1.21 2.65 -16.95
CA ILE A 24 -1.42 2.97 -18.36
C ILE A 24 -0.48 2.14 -19.24
N VAL A 25 0.80 2.05 -18.87
CA VAL A 25 1.79 1.26 -19.63
C VAL A 25 1.45 -0.22 -19.60
N LEU A 26 1.15 -0.77 -18.42
CA LEU A 26 0.82 -2.20 -18.23
C LEU A 26 -0.45 -2.63 -18.98
N GLU A 27 -1.45 -1.75 -19.05
CA GLU A 27 -2.66 -1.99 -19.85
C GLU A 27 -2.34 -2.05 -21.34
N LYS A 28 -1.40 -1.23 -21.82
CA LYS A 28 -0.94 -1.27 -23.22
C LYS A 28 -0.07 -2.48 -23.53
N THR A 29 0.68 -2.99 -22.55
CA THR A 29 1.46 -4.23 -22.75
C THR A 29 0.59 -5.48 -22.81
N GLN A 30 -0.70 -5.39 -22.46
CA GLN A 30 -1.65 -6.51 -22.45
C GLN A 30 -1.12 -7.71 -21.65
N LEU A 31 -0.50 -7.44 -20.51
CA LEU A 31 -0.04 -8.49 -19.61
C LEU A 31 -1.28 -9.23 -19.07
N ASP A 32 -1.29 -10.56 -19.20
CA ASP A 32 -2.34 -11.42 -18.64
C ASP A 32 -2.20 -11.53 -17.11
N ALA A 33 -2.56 -10.45 -16.43
CA ALA A 33 -2.47 -10.31 -14.99
C ALA A 33 -3.74 -9.69 -14.40
N GLU A 34 -4.16 -10.24 -13.26
CA GLU A 34 -5.13 -9.64 -12.36
C GLU A 34 -4.38 -8.76 -11.35
N TYR A 35 -4.93 -7.57 -11.10
CA TYR A 35 -4.33 -6.60 -10.19
C TYR A 35 -5.22 -6.45 -8.97
N ILE A 36 -4.69 -6.84 -7.81
CA ILE A 36 -5.46 -6.98 -6.58
C ILE A 36 -5.09 -5.82 -5.66
N PRO A 37 -6.02 -4.93 -5.31
CA PRO A 37 -5.72 -3.80 -4.43
C PRO A 37 -5.31 -4.30 -3.04
N GLY A 38 -4.33 -3.63 -2.44
CA GLY A 38 -3.94 -3.89 -1.06
C GLY A 38 -3.70 -2.61 -0.29
N ASP A 39 -3.96 -2.69 1.01
CA ASP A 39 -3.92 -1.56 1.92
C ASP A 39 -2.49 -1.27 2.35
N ILE A 40 -2.02 -0.05 2.16
CA ILE A 40 -0.68 0.35 2.55
C ILE A 40 -0.59 1.87 2.71
N GLY A 41 0.30 2.33 3.58
CA GLY A 41 0.67 3.74 3.67
C GLY A 41 0.06 4.48 4.86
N TRP A 42 0.14 5.80 4.77
CA TRP A 42 -0.08 6.73 5.88
C TRP A 42 -1.50 6.73 6.41
N GLU A 43 -2.48 6.50 5.54
CA GLU A 43 -3.88 6.39 5.95
C GLU A 43 -4.08 5.27 6.99
N PHE A 44 -3.45 4.12 6.77
CA PHE A 44 -3.54 2.96 7.67
C PHE A 44 -2.70 3.15 8.93
N TRP A 45 -1.56 3.85 8.83
CA TRP A 45 -0.88 4.35 10.02
C TRP A 45 -1.83 5.20 10.88
N CYS A 46 -2.42 6.25 10.31
CA CYS A 46 -3.29 7.15 11.07
C CYS A 46 -4.52 6.45 11.67
N LYS A 47 -5.16 5.55 10.93
CA LYS A 47 -6.41 4.90 11.37
C LYS A 47 -6.19 3.68 12.25
N GLU A 48 -5.16 2.89 11.97
CA GLU A 48 -4.99 1.54 12.53
C GLU A 48 -3.68 1.38 13.30
N GLY A 49 -2.75 2.33 13.17
CA GLY A 49 -1.43 2.25 13.81
C GLY A 49 -0.48 1.29 13.10
N ASP A 50 -0.81 0.88 11.88
CA ASP A 50 -0.01 -0.03 11.07
C ASP A 50 -0.04 0.44 9.62
N ALA A 51 1.10 0.96 9.14
CA ALA A 51 1.25 1.39 7.75
C ALA A 51 1.28 0.21 6.76
N PHE A 52 1.47 -1.02 7.26
CA PHE A 52 1.51 -2.23 6.46
C PHE A 52 0.69 -3.35 7.12
N PRO A 53 -0.66 -3.22 7.09
CA PRO A 53 -1.56 -4.09 7.82
C PRO A 53 -1.38 -5.58 7.53
N ALA A 54 -1.65 -6.42 8.52
CA ALA A 54 -1.58 -7.88 8.41
C ALA A 54 -2.38 -8.45 7.22
N ARG A 55 -3.51 -7.83 6.86
CA ARG A 55 -4.30 -8.24 5.68
C ARG A 55 -3.54 -8.07 4.35
N THR A 56 -2.66 -7.08 4.26
CA THR A 56 -1.80 -6.87 3.10
C THR A 56 -0.66 -7.88 3.09
N VAL A 57 -0.11 -8.23 4.26
CA VAL A 57 0.83 -9.35 4.38
C VAL A 57 0.20 -10.66 3.89
N GLU A 58 -1.06 -10.94 4.27
CA GLU A 58 -1.79 -12.12 3.80
C GLU A 58 -2.06 -12.06 2.29
N LEU A 59 -2.42 -10.89 1.73
CA LEU A 59 -2.51 -10.70 0.29
C LEU A 59 -1.19 -11.07 -0.41
N LEU A 60 -0.06 -10.57 0.08
CA LEU A 60 1.25 -10.79 -0.53
C LEU A 60 1.69 -12.26 -0.57
N LYS A 61 1.18 -13.10 0.34
CA LYS A 61 1.42 -14.55 0.31
C LYS A 61 0.68 -15.28 -0.82
N ASN A 62 -0.30 -14.63 -1.44
CA ASN A 62 -1.23 -15.23 -2.41
C ASN A 62 -1.13 -14.64 -3.83
N VAL A 63 -0.06 -13.87 -4.10
CA VAL A 63 0.21 -13.22 -5.39
C VAL A 63 1.60 -13.57 -5.91
N ASP A 64 1.82 -13.39 -7.20
CA ASP A 64 3.11 -13.67 -7.85
C ASP A 64 4.09 -12.50 -7.72
N ALA A 65 3.58 -11.27 -7.62
CA ALA A 65 4.37 -10.05 -7.51
C ALA A 65 3.59 -8.93 -6.80
N ALA A 66 4.29 -7.87 -6.41
CA ALA A 66 3.70 -6.66 -5.85
C ALA A 66 4.25 -5.41 -6.53
N MET A 67 3.34 -4.52 -6.92
CA MET A 67 3.64 -3.16 -7.33
C MET A 67 3.49 -2.26 -6.11
N PHE A 68 4.61 -1.75 -5.61
CA PHE A 68 4.68 -0.96 -4.38
C PHE A 68 5.09 0.48 -4.67
N GLY A 69 4.17 1.41 -4.43
CA GLY A 69 4.41 2.85 -4.51
C GLY A 69 5.11 3.38 -3.25
N ALA A 70 5.70 4.57 -3.38
CA ALA A 70 6.31 5.26 -2.24
C ALA A 70 5.28 5.48 -1.13
N ILE A 71 5.71 5.34 0.13
CA ILE A 71 4.86 5.63 1.31
C ILE A 71 5.44 6.78 2.11
N THR A 72 4.58 7.45 2.87
CA THR A 72 4.99 8.51 3.78
C THR A 72 5.67 7.92 5.00
N SER A 73 6.81 8.50 5.38
CA SER A 73 7.43 8.27 6.68
C SER A 73 7.68 9.62 7.36
N LYS A 74 7.48 9.66 8.68
CA LYS A 74 7.71 10.86 9.50
C LYS A 74 8.48 10.50 10.76
N PRO A 75 9.19 11.46 11.39
CA PRO A 75 9.81 11.23 12.68
C PRO A 75 8.78 10.75 13.72
N VAL A 76 9.21 9.88 14.64
CA VAL A 76 8.34 9.19 15.63
C VAL A 76 7.35 10.12 16.35
N LYS A 77 7.78 11.31 16.76
CA LYS A 77 6.90 12.29 17.43
C LYS A 77 5.77 12.77 16.52
N ALA A 78 6.07 13.08 15.27
CA ALA A 78 5.08 13.53 14.30
C ALA A 78 4.16 12.38 13.89
N ALA A 79 4.71 11.17 13.69
CA ALA A 79 3.94 9.98 13.39
C ALA A 79 2.93 9.65 14.50
N ASN A 80 3.37 9.66 15.77
CA ASN A 80 2.49 9.40 16.91
C ASN A 80 1.39 10.45 17.07
N ALA A 81 1.66 11.72 16.75
CA ALA A 81 0.67 12.79 16.85
C ALA A 81 -0.47 12.67 15.83
N GLU A 82 -0.25 11.96 14.73
CA GLU A 82 -1.22 11.77 13.64
C GLU A 82 -2.00 10.45 13.74
N LEU A 83 -1.65 9.58 14.69
CA LEU A 83 -2.46 8.41 15.04
C LEU A 83 -3.85 8.84 15.50
N ALA A 84 -4.85 7.98 15.24
CA ALA A 84 -6.19 8.12 15.80
C ALA A 84 -6.09 8.30 17.32
N PRO A 85 -6.94 9.14 17.96
CA PRO A 85 -6.82 9.45 19.39
C PRO A 85 -6.77 8.22 20.30
N ALA A 86 -7.46 7.14 19.92
CA ALA A 86 -7.48 5.88 20.66
C ALA A 86 -6.16 5.07 20.57
N LEU A 87 -5.24 5.44 19.68
CA LEU A 87 -3.98 4.76 19.41
C LEU A 87 -2.75 5.57 19.87
N GLN A 88 -2.91 6.86 20.14
CA GLN A 88 -1.82 7.73 20.59
C GLN A 88 -1.24 7.27 21.93
N GLY A 89 0.09 7.35 22.07
CA GLY A 89 0.80 7.02 23.31
C GLY A 89 0.93 5.52 23.62
N LYS A 90 0.51 4.64 22.71
CA LYS A 90 0.60 3.18 22.87
C LYS A 90 1.96 2.57 22.51
N GLY A 91 2.92 3.38 22.05
CA GLY A 91 4.25 2.90 21.67
C GLY A 91 4.26 2.04 20.41
N LEU A 92 3.36 2.35 19.47
CA LEU A 92 3.34 1.79 18.11
C LEU A 92 4.46 2.39 17.26
#